data_AF-A0A5E4LFA6-F1
#
_entry.id   AF-A0A5E4LFA6-F1
#
_cell.length_a   1.000
_cell.length_b   1.000
_cell.length_c   1.000
_cell.angle_alpha   90.00
_cell.angle_beta   90.00
_cell.angle_gamma   90.00
#
_symmetry.space_group_name_H-M   'P 1'
#
loop_
_entity.id
_entity.type
_entity.pdbx_description
1 polymer ?
#
loop_
_entity_poly.entity_id
_entity_poly.type
_entity_poly.pdbx_seq_one_letter_code
_entity_poly.pdbx_strand_id
1 'polypeptide(L)'
;MIGKGANSIRPATLAEVLKVLEKRQGTGGEFGFEQNTTLEYAKRFAHLKLSDAEDMFKELVDMGMKPEAAAKVVDILPKNKSQLMLILQKSELPDKKVPDVEALIEKFSKKAKKFEPKVIEEPKTVEAAPEAAAEAAEKKEEEGKKKEKKE
;
A
#
# COMPACT_ATOMS: atom_id res chain seq x y z
N MET A 1 7.93 0.64 -23.89
CA MET A 1 6.65 0.04 -24.32
C MET A 1 6.65 -1.42 -23.93
N ILE A 2 5.53 -1.95 -23.46
CA ILE A 2 5.39 -3.38 -23.17
C ILE A 2 4.91 -4.08 -24.46
N GLY A 3 5.74 -4.96 -25.02
CA GLY A 3 5.39 -5.72 -26.24
C GLY A 3 5.12 -4.85 -27.48
N LYS A 4 4.22 -5.32 -28.35
CA LYS A 4 3.84 -4.67 -29.63
C LYS A 4 2.68 -3.66 -29.50
N GLY A 5 2.16 -3.45 -28.29
CA GLY A 5 0.98 -2.62 -28.02
C GLY A 5 0.02 -3.29 -27.05
N ALA A 6 -1.03 -2.55 -26.65
CA ALA A 6 -2.09 -3.05 -25.77
C ALA A 6 -3.42 -3.11 -26.53
N ASN A 7 -4.09 -4.27 -26.50
CA ASN A 7 -5.40 -4.46 -27.15
C ASN A 7 -6.55 -3.88 -26.31
N SER A 8 -6.36 -3.78 -24.99
CA SER A 8 -7.33 -3.23 -24.06
C SER A 8 -6.60 -2.79 -22.79
N ILE A 9 -7.02 -1.65 -22.23
CA ILE A 9 -6.50 -1.09 -20.98
C ILE A 9 -7.70 -0.69 -20.14
N ARG A 10 -7.73 -1.13 -18.88
CA ARG A 10 -8.67 -0.63 -17.89
C ARG A 10 -7.97 -0.37 -16.55
N PRO A 11 -8.48 0.58 -15.76
CA PRO A 11 -8.08 0.72 -14.37
C PRO A 11 -8.38 -0.56 -13.57
N ALA A 12 -7.51 -0.85 -12.61
CA ALA A 12 -7.70 -1.91 -11.62
C ALA A 12 -7.78 -1.27 -10.23
N THR A 13 -8.71 -1.75 -9.41
CA THR A 13 -8.84 -1.40 -7.99
C THR A 13 -7.72 -2.04 -7.18
N LEU A 14 -7.45 -1.54 -5.98
CA LEU A 14 -6.47 -2.14 -5.06
C LEU A 14 -6.84 -3.56 -4.64
N ALA A 15 -8.12 -3.90 -4.59
CA ALA A 15 -8.57 -5.27 -4.33
C ALA A 15 -8.21 -6.23 -5.47
N GLU A 16 -8.36 -5.80 -6.73
CA GLU A 16 -7.93 -6.56 -7.91
C GLU A 16 -6.41 -6.68 -7.96
N VAL A 17 -5.68 -5.57 -7.73
CA VAL A 17 -4.21 -5.55 -7.68
C VAL A 17 -3.70 -6.51 -6.61
N LEU A 18 -4.29 -6.48 -5.40
CA LEU A 18 -3.95 -7.41 -4.32
C LEU A 18 -4.09 -8.86 -4.78
N LYS A 19 -5.22 -9.21 -5.43
CA LYS A 19 -5.44 -10.58 -5.90
C LYS A 19 -4.42 -11.00 -6.96
N VAL A 20 -4.08 -10.10 -7.89
CA VAL A 20 -3.10 -10.34 -8.94
C VAL A 20 -1.72 -10.61 -8.33
N LEU A 21 -1.30 -9.79 -7.36
CA LEU A 21 0.00 -9.95 -6.69
C LEU A 21 0.05 -11.22 -5.85
N GLU A 22 -0.99 -11.54 -5.07
CA GLU A 22 -1.05 -12.79 -4.31
C GLU A 22 -0.96 -14.03 -5.20
N LYS A 23 -1.67 -14.03 -6.34
CA LYS A 23 -1.60 -15.12 -7.32
C LYS A 23 -0.19 -15.24 -7.92
N ARG A 24 0.43 -14.10 -8.26
CA ARG A 24 1.78 -14.08 -8.83
C ARG A 24 2.84 -14.51 -7.82
N GLN A 25 2.71 -14.14 -6.55
CA GLN A 25 3.64 -14.57 -5.49
C GLN A 25 3.63 -16.10 -5.34
N GLY A 26 2.46 -16.74 -5.45
CA GLY A 26 2.34 -18.19 -5.35
C GLY A 26 2.81 -18.98 -6.58
N THR A 27 3.06 -18.32 -7.72
CA THR A 27 3.28 -19.01 -9.01
C THR A 27 4.56 -18.64 -9.76
N GLY A 28 5.15 -17.46 -9.53
CA GLY A 28 6.20 -16.93 -10.41
C GLY A 28 7.57 -16.68 -9.76
N GLY A 29 7.85 -17.26 -8.59
CA GLY A 29 9.09 -17.01 -7.85
C GLY A 29 9.04 -15.71 -7.03
N GLU A 30 10.15 -15.42 -6.33
CA GLU A 30 10.24 -14.31 -5.37
C GLU A 30 10.00 -12.93 -6.00
N PHE A 31 9.44 -12.05 -5.18
CA PHE A 31 9.22 -10.65 -5.53
C PHE A 31 10.46 -9.80 -5.27
N GLY A 32 10.70 -8.85 -6.16
CA GLY A 32 11.64 -7.75 -5.91
C GLY A 32 11.09 -6.75 -4.88
N PHE A 33 11.91 -5.79 -4.49
CA PHE A 33 11.57 -4.78 -3.48
C PHE A 33 10.25 -4.05 -3.79
N GLU A 34 10.12 -3.45 -4.98
CA GLU A 34 8.94 -2.67 -5.37
C GLU A 34 7.65 -3.52 -5.40
N GLN A 35 7.76 -4.79 -5.80
CA GLN A 35 6.63 -5.72 -5.84
C GLN A 35 6.18 -6.08 -4.42
N ASN A 36 7.13 -6.32 -3.51
CA ASN A 36 6.83 -6.55 -2.10
C ASN A 36 6.18 -5.31 -1.46
N THR A 37 6.74 -4.13 -1.68
CA THR A 37 6.17 -2.87 -1.19
C THR A 37 4.76 -2.65 -1.73
N THR A 38 4.52 -2.94 -3.01
CA THR A 38 3.19 -2.81 -3.63
C THR A 38 2.20 -3.82 -3.05
N LEU A 39 2.62 -5.06 -2.78
CA LEU A 39 1.78 -6.06 -2.13
C LEU A 39 1.38 -5.62 -0.72
N GLU A 40 2.33 -5.12 0.07
CA GLU A 40 2.06 -4.59 1.41
C GLU A 40 1.10 -3.40 1.38
N TYR A 41 1.31 -2.48 0.44
CA TYR A 41 0.40 -1.36 0.21
C TYR A 41 -1.01 -1.84 -0.13
N ALA A 42 -1.15 -2.75 -1.11
CA ALA A 42 -2.45 -3.28 -1.52
C ALA A 42 -3.15 -4.05 -0.37
N LYS A 43 -2.40 -4.83 0.43
CA LYS A 43 -2.94 -5.51 1.62
C LYS A 43 -3.52 -4.53 2.64
N ARG A 44 -2.85 -3.39 2.82
CA ARG A 44 -3.23 -2.36 3.80
C ARG A 44 -4.41 -1.49 3.33
N PHE A 45 -4.43 -1.13 2.06
CA PHE A 45 -5.38 -0.14 1.52
C PHE A 45 -6.52 -0.73 0.68
N ALA A 46 -6.51 -2.03 0.37
CA ALA A 46 -7.69 -2.70 -0.18
C ALA A 46 -8.78 -2.84 0.90
N HIS A 47 -9.62 -1.81 1.01
CA HIS A 47 -10.68 -1.72 2.01
C HIS A 47 -11.78 -2.77 1.83
N LEU A 48 -12.08 -3.15 0.59
CA LEU A 48 -13.09 -4.15 0.26
C LEU A 48 -12.46 -5.50 -0.11
N LYS A 49 -13.26 -6.56 -0.04
CA LYS A 49 -12.93 -7.85 -0.65
C LYS A 49 -13.05 -7.74 -2.18
N LEU A 50 -12.39 -8.64 -2.90
CA LEU A 50 -12.39 -8.63 -4.37
C LEU A 50 -13.80 -8.56 -4.97
N SER A 51 -14.70 -9.46 -4.55
CA SER A 51 -16.07 -9.50 -5.08
C SER A 51 -16.83 -8.20 -4.80
N ASP A 52 -16.73 -7.67 -3.58
CA ASP A 52 -17.41 -6.42 -3.22
C ASP A 52 -16.85 -5.21 -3.99
N ALA A 53 -15.53 -5.19 -4.24
CA ALA A 53 -14.89 -4.15 -5.03
C ALA A 53 -15.28 -4.22 -6.51
N GLU A 54 -15.34 -5.42 -7.09
CA GLU A 54 -15.79 -5.66 -8.47
C GLU A 54 -17.26 -5.26 -8.65
N ASP A 55 -18.13 -5.64 -7.71
CA ASP A 55 -19.55 -5.28 -7.71
C ASP A 55 -19.73 -3.76 -7.64
N MET A 56 -19.08 -3.11 -6.66
CA MET A 56 -19.16 -1.65 -6.49
C MET A 56 -18.62 -0.91 -7.72
N PHE A 57 -17.48 -1.34 -8.28
CA PHE A 57 -16.91 -0.75 -9.49
C PHE A 57 -17.88 -0.83 -10.67
N LYS A 58 -18.49 -2.01 -10.88
CA LYS A 58 -19.46 -2.22 -11.95
C LYS A 58 -20.69 -1.32 -11.78
N GLU A 59 -21.28 -1.30 -10.57
CA GLU A 59 -22.44 -0.45 -10.28
C GLU A 59 -22.13 1.05 -10.55
N LEU A 60 -20.93 1.53 -10.20
CA LEU A 60 -20.50 2.91 -10.49
C LEU A 60 -20.35 3.21 -11.99
N VAL A 61 -19.74 2.29 -12.75
CA VAL A 61 -19.58 2.44 -14.19
C VAL A 61 -20.94 2.40 -14.91
N ASP A 62 -21.85 1.52 -14.49
CA ASP A 62 -23.23 1.43 -15.01
C ASP A 62 -24.03 2.72 -14.71
N MET A 63 -23.70 3.43 -13.62
CA MET A 63 -24.22 4.77 -13.34
C MET A 63 -23.62 5.86 -14.25
N GLY A 64 -22.67 5.54 -15.12
CA GLY A 64 -22.04 6.46 -16.07
C GLY A 64 -20.78 7.13 -15.52
N MET A 65 -20.23 6.64 -14.41
CA MET A 65 -18.94 7.11 -13.90
C MET A 65 -17.80 6.62 -14.81
N LYS A 66 -16.83 7.50 -15.10
CA LYS A 66 -15.62 7.10 -15.84
C LYS A 66 -14.87 6.00 -15.06
N PRO A 67 -14.35 4.94 -15.71
CA PRO A 67 -13.65 3.84 -15.04
C PRO A 67 -12.54 4.27 -14.08
N GLU A 68 -11.79 5.32 -14.42
CA GLU A 68 -10.70 5.86 -13.59
C GLU A 68 -11.23 6.44 -12.28
N ALA A 69 -12.34 7.17 -12.35
CA ALA A 69 -13.02 7.73 -11.19
C ALA A 69 -13.68 6.63 -10.36
N ALA A 70 -14.33 5.66 -11.00
CA ALA A 70 -14.94 4.52 -10.32
C ALA A 70 -13.91 3.73 -9.51
N ALA A 71 -12.76 3.38 -10.11
CA ALA A 71 -11.66 2.71 -9.41
C ALA A 71 -11.19 3.53 -8.19
N LYS A 72 -11.04 4.85 -8.37
CA LYS A 72 -10.60 5.74 -7.28
C LYS A 72 -11.63 5.85 -6.15
N VAL A 73 -12.93 5.85 -6.45
CA VAL A 73 -14.00 5.83 -5.44
C VAL A 73 -13.99 4.51 -4.67
N VAL A 74 -13.80 3.38 -5.34
CA VAL A 74 -13.67 2.07 -4.67
C VAL A 74 -12.42 2.02 -3.77
N ASP A 75 -11.29 2.54 -4.24
CA ASP A 75 -10.03 2.54 -3.50
C ASP A 75 -10.04 3.48 -2.28
N ILE A 76 -10.64 4.66 -2.39
CA ILE A 76 -10.67 5.66 -1.32
C ILE A 76 -11.83 5.42 -0.34
N LEU A 77 -12.96 4.93 -0.86
CA LEU A 77 -14.20 4.73 -0.10
C LEU A 77 -14.61 6.01 0.66
N PRO A 78 -14.95 7.10 -0.07
CA PRO A 78 -15.12 8.42 0.53
C PRO A 78 -16.24 8.44 1.58
N LYS A 79 -15.98 9.09 2.72
CA LYS A 79 -16.88 9.09 3.88
C LYS A 79 -17.94 10.18 3.83
N ASN A 80 -17.77 11.18 2.98
CA ASN A 80 -18.66 12.32 2.86
C ASN A 80 -18.66 12.89 1.44
N LYS A 81 -19.67 13.71 1.16
CA LYS A 81 -19.87 14.38 -0.13
C LYS A 81 -18.63 15.13 -0.60
N SER A 82 -17.96 15.85 0.29
CA SER A 82 -16.79 16.66 -0.07
C SER A 82 -15.63 15.81 -0.59
N GLN A 83 -15.38 14.64 0.03
CA GLN A 83 -14.38 13.69 -0.47
C GLN A 83 -14.79 13.09 -1.82
N LEU A 84 -16.06 12.74 -1.99
CA LEU A 84 -16.57 12.26 -3.27
C LEU A 84 -16.38 13.32 -4.36
N MET A 85 -16.77 14.58 -4.09
CA MET A 85 -16.61 15.68 -5.03
C MET A 85 -15.15 15.97 -5.37
N LEU A 86 -14.23 15.80 -4.41
CA LEU A 86 -12.79 15.92 -4.65
C LEU A 86 -12.30 14.89 -5.69
N ILE A 87 -12.78 13.63 -5.59
CA ILE A 87 -12.48 12.58 -6.56
C ILE A 87 -13.10 12.91 -7.93
N LEU A 88 -14.31 13.47 -7.92
CA LEU A 88 -15.08 13.77 -9.13
C LEU A 88 -14.75 15.13 -9.78
N GLN A 89 -13.78 15.91 -9.28
CA GLN A 89 -13.47 17.26 -9.81
C GLN A 89 -13.26 17.33 -11.32
N LYS A 90 -12.78 16.25 -11.95
CA LYS A 90 -12.55 16.14 -13.40
C LYS A 90 -13.51 15.14 -14.09
N SER A 91 -14.53 14.69 -13.39
CA SER A 91 -15.50 13.69 -13.85
C SER A 91 -16.85 14.34 -14.12
N GLU A 92 -17.43 14.00 -15.26
CA GLU A 92 -18.79 14.43 -15.64
C GLU A 92 -19.79 13.40 -15.12
N LEU A 93 -20.01 13.35 -13.81
CA LEU A 93 -21.14 12.60 -13.26
C LEU A 93 -22.35 13.56 -13.19
N PRO A 94 -23.53 13.21 -13.72
CA PRO A 94 -24.70 14.05 -13.57
C PRO A 94 -25.04 14.25 -12.09
N ASP A 95 -25.27 15.49 -11.66
CA ASP A 95 -25.57 15.84 -10.25
C ASP A 95 -26.71 15.01 -9.65
N LYS A 96 -27.68 14.60 -10.50
CA LYS A 96 -28.83 13.78 -10.11
C LYS A 96 -28.45 12.39 -9.59
N LYS A 97 -27.29 11.84 -9.99
CA LYS A 97 -26.81 10.51 -9.57
C LYS A 97 -25.89 10.53 -8.36
N VAL A 98 -25.48 11.73 -7.91
CA VAL A 98 -24.61 11.87 -6.72
C VAL A 98 -25.22 11.22 -5.48
N PRO A 99 -26.53 11.41 -5.16
CA PRO A 99 -27.14 10.75 -4.01
C PRO A 99 -27.14 9.22 -4.11
N ASP A 100 -27.34 8.67 -5.32
CA ASP A 100 -27.31 7.22 -5.56
C ASP A 100 -25.91 6.65 -5.32
N VAL A 101 -24.87 7.39 -5.75
CA VAL A 101 -23.47 7.04 -5.49
C VAL A 101 -23.16 7.08 -3.99
N GLU A 102 -23.64 8.09 -3.25
CA GLU A 102 -23.47 8.16 -1.79
C GLU A 102 -24.11 6.97 -1.08
N ALA A 103 -25.34 6.60 -1.46
CA ALA A 103 -26.03 5.44 -0.92
C ALA A 103 -25.28 4.12 -1.24
N LEU A 104 -24.72 4.01 -2.45
CA LEU A 104 -23.91 2.87 -2.85
C LEU A 104 -22.64 2.76 -2.00
N ILE A 105 -21.92 3.87 -1.80
CA ILE A 105 -20.73 3.89 -0.95
C ILE A 105 -21.08 3.48 0.48
N GLU A 106 -22.20 3.94 1.03
CA GLU A 106 -22.61 3.57 2.39
C GLU A 106 -22.91 2.06 2.52
N LYS A 107 -23.57 1.48 1.52
CA LYS A 107 -23.84 0.03 1.43
C LYS A 107 -22.54 -0.78 1.52
N PHE A 108 -21.52 -0.39 0.75
CA PHE A 108 -20.24 -1.10 0.73
C PHE A 108 -19.32 -0.74 1.91
N SER A 109 -19.43 0.47 2.46
CA SER A 109 -18.65 0.90 3.63
C SER A 109 -18.89 0.05 4.87
N LYS A 110 -20.08 -0.55 5.01
CA LYS A 110 -20.40 -1.47 6.12
C LYS A 110 -19.63 -2.79 6.02
N LYS A 111 -19.14 -3.15 4.83
CA LYS A 111 -18.37 -4.37 4.56
C LYS A 111 -16.85 -4.13 4.57
N ALA A 112 -16.43 -2.88 4.71
CA ALA A 112 -15.02 -2.53 4.65
C ALA A 112 -14.23 -3.09 5.85
N LYS A 113 -12.97 -3.47 5.60
CA LYS A 113 -12.04 -3.87 6.65
C LYS A 113 -11.78 -2.67 7.57
N LYS A 114 -11.82 -2.90 8.89
CA LYS A 114 -11.40 -1.90 9.87
C LYS A 114 -9.89 -1.68 9.71
N PHE A 115 -9.49 -0.44 9.45
CA PHE A 115 -8.09 -0.07 9.35
C PHE A 115 -7.51 0.06 10.76
N GLU A 116 -6.57 -0.81 11.09
CA GLU A 116 -5.73 -0.67 12.27
C GLU A 116 -4.38 -0.09 11.82
N PRO A 117 -4.04 1.16 12.20
CA PRO A 117 -2.71 1.67 11.94
C PRO A 117 -1.72 0.81 12.71
N LYS A 118 -0.80 0.13 12.01
CA LYS A 118 0.41 -0.39 12.67
C LYS A 118 1.10 0.81 13.33
N VAL A 119 1.16 0.78 14.65
CA VAL A 119 2.06 1.63 15.43
C VAL A 119 3.44 1.36 14.85
N ILE A 120 4.02 2.39 14.23
CA ILE A 120 5.44 2.35 13.89
C ILE A 120 6.09 2.40 15.26
N GLU A 121 6.57 1.27 15.77
CA GLU A 121 7.54 1.31 16.86
C GLU A 121 8.65 2.20 16.33
N GLU A 122 8.78 3.40 16.91
CA GLU A 122 9.90 4.29 16.61
C GLU A 122 11.15 3.42 16.67
N PRO A 123 12.05 3.51 15.67
CA PRO A 123 13.31 2.78 15.78
C PRO A 123 13.88 3.16 17.13
N LYS A 124 13.99 2.19 18.05
CA LYS A 124 14.67 2.41 19.33
C LYS A 124 15.94 3.13 18.95
N THR A 125 16.05 4.38 19.38
CA THR A 125 17.30 5.10 19.32
C THR A 125 18.33 4.13 19.83
N VAL A 126 19.17 3.63 18.92
CA VAL A 126 20.41 2.99 19.35
C VAL A 126 21.15 4.18 19.92
N GLU A 127 20.93 4.45 21.21
CA GLU A 127 21.83 5.27 22.00
C GLU A 127 23.20 4.68 21.69
N ALA A 128 23.99 5.47 20.96
CA ALA A 128 25.38 5.20 20.75
C ALA A 128 25.94 5.04 22.15
N ALA A 129 26.21 3.80 22.57
CA ALA A 129 26.99 3.53 23.76
C ALA A 129 28.35 4.17 23.52
N PRO A 130 28.68 5.30 24.19
CA PRO A 130 30.05 5.72 24.27
C PRO A 130 30.73 4.77 25.28
N GLU A 131 32.03 4.57 25.14
CA GLU A 131 32.88 4.05 26.23
C GLU A 131 32.83 2.55 26.60
N ALA A 132 32.72 1.64 25.62
CA ALA A 132 33.20 0.26 25.83
C ALA A 132 34.27 -0.20 24.81
N ALA A 133 34.63 0.67 23.86
CA ALA A 133 35.68 0.39 22.87
C ALA A 133 37.05 0.99 23.24
N ALA A 134 37.14 1.87 24.24
CA ALA A 134 38.41 2.45 24.68
C ALA A 134 39.21 1.51 25.60
N GLU A 135 38.55 0.72 26.46
CA GLU A 135 39.26 -0.12 27.44
C GLU A 135 39.82 -1.44 26.87
N ALA A 136 39.39 -1.85 25.67
CA ALA A 136 39.89 -3.06 25.01
C ALA A 136 41.12 -2.81 24.10
N ALA A 137 41.43 -1.54 23.80
CA ALA A 137 42.61 -1.16 23.02
C ALA A 137 43.88 -1.01 23.90
N GLU A 138 43.74 -0.51 25.14
CA GLU A 138 44.89 -0.30 26.02
C GLU A 138 45.49 -1.58 26.62
N LYS A 139 44.72 -2.68 26.72
CA LYS A 139 45.26 -3.97 27.19
C LYS A 139 45.98 -4.79 26.12
N LYS A 140 45.85 -4.46 24.83
CA LYS A 140 46.55 -5.18 23.74
C LYS A 140 47.89 -4.56 23.35
N GLU A 141 48.14 -3.28 23.67
CA GLU A 141 49.46 -2.67 23.42
C GLU A 141 50.49 -2.96 24.52
N GLU A 142 50.07 -3.23 25.76
CA GLU A 142 51.01 -3.50 26.86
C GLU A 142 51.56 -4.95 26.86
N GLU A 143 50.82 -5.93 26.34
CA GLU A 143 51.32 -7.31 26.18
C GLU A 143 52.24 -7.49 24.96
N GLY A 144 52.16 -6.61 23.95
CA GLY A 144 53.05 -6.62 22.78
C GLY A 144 54.47 -6.16 23.11
N LYS A 145 54.62 -5.12 23.94
CA LYS A 145 55.94 -4.54 24.28
C LYS A 145 56.78 -5.37 25.25
N LYS A 146 56.21 -6.38 25.93
CA LYS A 146 56.97 -7.27 26.82
C LYS A 146 57.58 -8.49 26.12
N LYS A 147 57.19 -8.81 24.88
CA LYS A 147 57.75 -9.94 24.10
C LYS A 147 58.92 -9.57 23.19
N GLU A 148 59.11 -8.30 22.82
CA GLU A 148 60.26 -7.86 22.00
C GLU A 148 61.53 -7.47 22.80
N LYS A 149 61.52 -7.58 24.13
CA LYS A 149 62.70 -7.30 24.98
C LYS A 149 63.34 -8.54 25.61
N LYS A 150 63.02 -9.73 25.11
CA LYS A 150 63.58 -11.00 25.57
C LYS A 150 63.98 -11.89 24.38
N GLU A 151 64.78 -11.35 23.49
CA GLU A 151 65.78 -12.07 22.68
C GLU A 151 67.10 -11.30 22.72
#